data_AF-G1TD88-F1
#
_entry.id   AF-G1TD88-F1
#
_cell.length_a   1.000
_cell.length_b   1.000
_cell.length_c   1.000
_cell.angle_alpha   90.00
_cell.angle_beta   90.00
_cell.angle_gamma   90.00
#
_symmetry.space_group_name_H-M   'P 1'
#
loop_
_entity.id
_entity.type
_entity.pdbx_description
1 polymer ?
#
loop_
_entity_poly.entity_id
_entity_poly.type
_entity_poly.pdbx_seq_one_letter_code
_entity_poly.pdbx_strand_id
1 'polypeptide(L)'
;MHPALAVSLVFAGCCSNVVFLELLARKHPGCGNIVTFAQFLFIAVEGFLFEADLGRKPPAIPLRYYTIMVTMFFTVSVVNNYALNLNIAMPLHMVFRSGSLIANMILGIIILKKRYSIFKYTSIALVSVGIFICTFMSAKQVTSHQSSVSENDGFQAFAWWLLGIGALTFALLMSARMGIFQETLYKQFGKHSKEALFYNHALPLPGFIFLASDIYDHAVLFNKSESYQIPVVGVTMPIMWFYLLMNVITQYVCIRGVFILTTECASLTVTLVVTLRKFVSLIFSILYFQNPFTAWHWLGTSLVFIGTLLYTEVWNSLGAAESQPQKGHKEN
;
A
#
# COMPACT_ATOMS: atom_id res chain seq x y z
N MET A 1 -0.41 -16.27 -13.16
CA MET A 1 0.50 -15.21 -13.67
C MET A 1 1.78 -15.28 -12.85
N HIS A 2 2.97 -15.14 -13.44
CA HIS A 2 4.22 -15.26 -12.67
C HIS A 2 4.30 -14.16 -11.59
N PRO A 3 4.70 -14.44 -10.33
CA PRO A 3 4.76 -13.45 -9.26
C PRO A 3 5.59 -12.20 -9.61
N ALA A 4 6.65 -12.37 -10.41
CA ALA A 4 7.46 -11.27 -10.91
C ALA A 4 6.65 -10.22 -11.70
N LEU A 5 5.73 -10.66 -12.57
CA LEU A 5 4.85 -9.76 -13.32
C LEU A 5 3.91 -8.99 -12.37
N ALA A 6 3.40 -9.65 -11.32
CA ALA A 6 2.56 -8.97 -10.33
C ALA A 6 3.35 -7.87 -9.60
N VAL A 7 4.60 -8.14 -9.22
CA VAL A 7 5.49 -7.14 -8.62
C VAL A 7 5.74 -5.97 -9.58
N SER A 8 6.03 -6.23 -10.85
CA SER A 8 6.21 -5.16 -11.85
C SER A 8 4.96 -4.29 -12.01
N LEU A 9 3.76 -4.88 -12.05
CA LEU A 9 2.50 -4.14 -12.11
C LEU A 9 2.28 -3.28 -10.86
N VAL A 10 2.63 -3.79 -9.67
CA VAL A 10 2.58 -3.01 -8.43
C VAL A 10 3.51 -1.81 -8.54
N PHE A 11 4.80 -1.98 -8.85
CA PHE A 11 5.70 -0.83 -8.90
C PHE A 11 5.33 0.16 -10.01
N ALA A 12 5.06 -0.30 -11.23
CA ALA A 12 4.71 0.58 -12.35
C ALA A 12 3.39 1.32 -12.09
N GLY A 13 2.30 0.59 -11.82
CA GLY A 13 0.98 1.20 -11.62
C GLY A 13 0.97 2.14 -10.42
N CYS A 14 1.58 1.71 -9.31
CA CYS A 14 1.51 2.47 -8.09
C CYS A 14 2.42 3.71 -8.07
N CYS A 15 3.62 3.66 -8.65
CA CYS A 15 4.50 4.82 -8.74
C CYS A 15 3.92 5.86 -9.71
N SER A 16 3.33 5.43 -10.83
CA SER A 16 2.61 6.35 -11.73
C SER A 16 1.36 6.94 -11.08
N ASN A 17 0.63 6.17 -10.27
CA ASN A 17 -0.56 6.65 -9.57
C ASN A 17 -0.27 7.83 -8.62
N VAL A 18 0.86 7.78 -7.90
CA VAL A 18 1.28 8.85 -6.97
C VAL A 18 1.45 10.19 -7.70
N VAL A 19 2.01 10.19 -8.91
CA VAL A 19 2.20 11.41 -9.71
C VAL A 19 0.85 12.10 -9.97
N PHE A 20 -0.14 11.35 -10.46
CA PHE A 20 -1.47 11.92 -10.75
C PHE A 20 -2.22 12.30 -9.48
N LEU A 21 -2.08 11.51 -8.40
CA LEU A 21 -2.68 11.85 -7.10
C LEU A 21 -2.15 13.18 -6.58
N GLU A 22 -0.84 13.42 -6.73
CA GLU A 22 -0.22 14.66 -6.29
C GLU A 22 -0.65 15.86 -7.14
N LEU A 23 -0.73 15.72 -8.46
CA LEU A 23 -1.25 16.77 -9.34
C LEU A 23 -2.68 17.18 -8.97
N LEU A 24 -3.52 16.21 -8.60
CA LEU A 24 -4.89 16.45 -8.11
C LEU A 24 -4.87 17.18 -6.76
N ALA A 25 -4.13 16.64 -5.79
CA ALA A 25 -4.10 17.16 -4.42
C ALA A 25 -3.49 18.57 -4.32
N ARG A 26 -2.55 18.92 -5.20
CA ARG A 26 -1.97 20.27 -5.28
C ARG A 26 -2.94 21.32 -5.79
N LYS A 27 -3.76 20.97 -6.80
CA LYS A 27 -4.74 21.91 -7.37
C LYS A 27 -5.98 22.04 -6.50
N HIS A 28 -6.45 20.92 -5.94
CA HIS A 28 -7.63 20.90 -5.07
C HIS A 28 -7.35 20.03 -3.83
N PRO A 29 -6.83 20.63 -2.75
CA PRO A 29 -6.71 19.96 -1.46
C PRO A 29 -8.08 19.45 -1.00
N GLY A 30 -8.15 18.22 -0.49
CA GLY A 30 -9.41 17.61 -0.05
C GLY A 30 -10.11 16.72 -1.09
N CYS A 31 -9.65 16.69 -2.35
CA CYS A 31 -10.25 15.85 -3.40
C CYS A 31 -10.09 14.33 -3.21
N GLY A 32 -9.56 13.87 -2.07
CA GLY A 32 -9.30 12.45 -1.80
C GLY A 32 -10.55 11.58 -1.86
N ASN A 33 -11.72 12.11 -1.47
CA ASN A 33 -12.98 11.37 -1.47
C ASN A 33 -13.46 11.08 -2.90
N ILE A 34 -13.48 12.09 -3.79
CA ILE A 34 -13.86 11.90 -5.20
C ILE A 34 -12.87 10.97 -5.92
N VAL A 35 -11.56 11.09 -5.62
CA VAL A 35 -10.53 10.21 -6.19
C VAL A 35 -10.77 8.76 -5.79
N THR A 36 -10.95 8.50 -4.49
CA THR A 36 -11.16 7.14 -3.97
C THR A 36 -12.49 6.57 -4.48
N PHE A 37 -13.55 7.38 -4.51
CA PHE A 37 -14.84 6.98 -5.06
C PHE A 37 -14.71 6.58 -6.54
N ALA A 38 -14.06 7.39 -7.37
CA ALA A 38 -13.87 7.08 -8.79
C ALA A 38 -13.07 5.80 -9.01
N GLN A 39 -12.02 5.57 -8.20
CA GLN A 39 -11.24 4.32 -8.24
C GLN A 39 -12.12 3.10 -7.90
N PHE A 40 -12.88 3.17 -6.80
CA PHE A 40 -13.75 2.08 -6.36
C PHE A 40 -14.87 1.83 -7.36
N LEU A 41 -15.49 2.88 -7.88
CA LEU A 41 -16.56 2.79 -8.87
C LEU A 41 -16.06 2.15 -10.16
N PHE A 42 -14.90 2.56 -10.67
CA PHE A 42 -14.33 1.97 -11.88
C PHE A 42 -14.03 0.48 -11.70
N ILE A 43 -13.38 0.10 -10.59
CA ILE A 43 -13.08 -1.31 -10.29
C ILE A 43 -14.37 -2.12 -10.14
N ALA A 44 -15.39 -1.58 -9.48
CA ALA A 44 -16.66 -2.25 -9.29
C ALA A 44 -17.41 -2.43 -10.61
N VAL A 45 -17.45 -1.41 -11.47
CA VAL A 45 -18.10 -1.49 -12.79
C VAL A 45 -17.37 -2.49 -13.68
N GLU A 46 -16.04 -2.41 -13.77
CA GLU A 46 -15.24 -3.37 -14.55
C GLU A 46 -15.43 -4.81 -14.04
N GLY A 47 -15.36 -5.01 -12.72
CA GLY A 47 -15.60 -6.32 -12.11
C GLY A 47 -17.04 -6.82 -12.29
N PHE A 48 -18.04 -5.94 -12.22
CA PHE A 48 -19.44 -6.32 -12.44
C PHE A 48 -19.68 -6.79 -13.88
N LEU A 49 -19.10 -6.11 -14.86
CA LEU A 49 -19.23 -6.43 -16.27
C LEU A 49 -18.43 -7.69 -16.66
N PHE A 50 -17.15 -7.77 -16.27
CA PHE A 50 -16.23 -8.79 -16.79
C PHE A 50 -16.00 -9.98 -15.85
N GLU A 51 -16.15 -9.81 -14.54
CA GLU A 51 -15.91 -10.89 -13.57
C GLU A 51 -17.22 -11.50 -13.06
N ALA A 52 -18.22 -10.69 -12.73
CA ALA A 52 -19.51 -11.14 -12.22
C ALA A 52 -20.54 -11.49 -13.32
N ASP A 53 -20.23 -11.23 -14.58
CA ASP A 53 -21.12 -11.43 -15.74
C ASP A 53 -22.51 -10.82 -15.50
N LEU A 54 -22.56 -9.52 -15.15
CA LEU A 54 -23.79 -8.81 -14.77
C LEU A 54 -24.56 -9.44 -13.60
N GLY A 55 -23.83 -10.10 -12.69
CA GLY A 55 -24.38 -10.80 -11.53
C GLY A 55 -24.87 -12.22 -11.80
N ARG A 56 -24.66 -12.76 -13.00
CA ARG A 56 -25.04 -14.13 -13.37
C ARG A 56 -24.08 -15.17 -12.80
N LYS A 57 -22.82 -14.81 -12.59
CA LYS A 57 -21.81 -15.71 -12.04
C LYS A 57 -21.90 -15.72 -10.50
N PRO A 58 -22.18 -16.87 -9.87
CA PRO A 58 -22.15 -16.95 -8.41
C PRO A 58 -20.71 -16.80 -7.89
N PRO A 59 -20.51 -16.16 -6.72
CA PRO A 59 -19.18 -16.00 -6.15
C PRO A 59 -18.58 -17.35 -5.74
N ALA A 60 -17.32 -17.59 -6.10
CA ALA A 60 -16.57 -18.77 -5.67
C ALA A 60 -16.29 -18.73 -4.15
N ILE A 61 -16.08 -17.53 -3.61
CA ILE A 61 -15.87 -17.31 -2.18
C ILE A 61 -17.15 -16.73 -1.56
N PRO A 62 -17.72 -17.34 -0.49
CA PRO A 62 -18.93 -16.83 0.13
C PRO A 62 -18.80 -15.36 0.57
N LEU A 63 -19.79 -14.53 0.22
CA LEU A 63 -19.81 -13.08 0.45
C LEU A 63 -19.46 -12.66 1.88
N ARG A 64 -19.83 -13.46 2.89
CA ARG A 64 -19.50 -13.22 4.30
C ARG A 64 -18.00 -12.99 4.54
N TYR A 65 -17.12 -13.68 3.80
CA TYR A 65 -15.67 -13.53 3.96
C TYR A 65 -15.19 -12.20 3.39
N TYR A 66 -15.79 -11.72 2.30
CA TYR A 66 -15.50 -10.39 1.75
C TYR A 66 -16.02 -9.28 2.66
N THR A 67 -17.21 -9.44 3.26
CA THR A 67 -17.70 -8.51 4.27
C THR A 67 -16.73 -8.40 5.45
N ILE A 68 -16.21 -9.52 5.95
CA ILE A 68 -15.19 -9.51 7.02
C ILE A 68 -13.93 -8.77 6.59
N MET A 69 -13.42 -9.00 5.37
CA MET A 69 -12.24 -8.27 4.86
C MET A 69 -12.48 -6.76 4.80
N VAL A 70 -13.63 -6.35 4.27
CA VAL A 70 -14.02 -4.95 4.15
C VAL A 70 -14.14 -4.30 5.52
N THR A 71 -14.74 -4.98 6.50
CA THR A 71 -14.83 -4.48 7.88
C THR A 71 -13.45 -4.34 8.53
N MET A 72 -12.54 -5.32 8.33
CA MET A 72 -11.16 -5.23 8.82
C MET A 72 -10.43 -4.05 8.18
N PHE A 73 -10.52 -3.90 6.86
CA PHE A 73 -9.91 -2.80 6.12
C PHE A 73 -10.43 -1.43 6.57
N PHE A 74 -11.75 -1.30 6.74
CA PHE A 74 -12.39 -0.08 7.21
C PHE A 74 -11.95 0.26 8.63
N THR A 75 -11.96 -0.73 9.53
CA THR A 75 -11.47 -0.56 10.91
C THR A 75 -10.03 -0.07 10.93
N VAL A 76 -9.13 -0.70 10.17
CA VAL A 76 -7.73 -0.27 10.05
C VAL A 76 -7.64 1.15 9.51
N SER A 77 -8.44 1.50 8.50
CA SER A 77 -8.41 2.84 7.89
C SER A 77 -8.89 3.91 8.85
N VAL A 78 -10.02 3.69 9.55
CA VAL A 78 -10.57 4.62 10.54
C VAL A 78 -9.60 4.81 11.70
N VAL A 79 -9.04 3.73 12.25
CA VAL A 79 -8.12 3.83 13.39
C VAL A 79 -6.81 4.54 12.98
N ASN A 80 -6.27 4.27 11.79
CA ASN A 80 -5.09 4.99 11.30
C ASN A 80 -5.38 6.49 11.11
N ASN A 81 -6.53 6.83 10.52
CA ASN A 81 -6.91 8.23 10.32
C ASN A 81 -7.15 8.94 11.65
N TYR A 82 -7.80 8.28 12.61
CA TYR A 82 -8.01 8.82 13.95
C TYR A 82 -6.69 9.03 14.69
N ALA A 83 -5.73 8.12 14.55
CA ALA A 83 -4.41 8.26 15.17
C ALA A 83 -3.66 9.52 14.73
N LEU A 84 -3.88 10.02 13.50
CA LEU A 84 -3.33 11.29 13.03
C LEU A 84 -3.93 12.50 13.78
N ASN A 85 -5.20 12.42 14.18
CA ASN A 85 -5.86 13.46 14.95
C ASN A 85 -5.42 13.49 16.43
N LEU A 86 -4.72 12.45 16.91
CA LEU A 86 -4.18 12.38 18.28
C LEU A 86 -2.79 13.03 18.39
N ASN A 87 -2.46 13.97 17.50
CA ASN A 87 -1.18 14.68 17.42
C ASN A 87 0.04 13.75 17.29
N ILE A 88 -0.14 12.57 16.69
CA ILE A 88 0.98 11.72 16.35
C ILE A 88 1.69 12.32 15.13
N ALA A 89 2.98 12.63 15.27
CA ALA A 89 3.77 13.11 14.16
C ALA A 89 3.69 12.13 12.97
N MET A 90 3.45 12.65 11.76
CA MET A 90 3.39 11.85 10.52
C MET A 90 4.55 10.85 10.36
N PRO A 91 5.81 11.21 10.71
CA PRO A 91 6.92 10.28 10.66
C PRO A 91 6.79 9.12 11.66
N LEU A 92 6.29 9.37 12.87
CA LEU A 92 6.03 8.32 13.85
C LEU A 92 4.95 7.35 13.33
N HIS A 93 3.87 7.89 12.75
CA HIS A 93 2.84 7.09 12.08
C HIS A 93 3.43 6.22 10.95
N MET A 94 4.34 6.78 10.13
CA MET A 94 5.03 6.04 9.06
C MET A 94 5.93 4.92 9.60
N VAL A 95 6.67 5.18 10.68
CA VAL A 95 7.47 4.16 11.38
C VAL A 95 6.59 3.02 11.86
N PHE A 96 5.50 3.31 12.56
CA PHE A 96 4.57 2.28 13.02
C PHE A 96 4.04 1.47 11.82
N ARG A 97 3.61 2.14 10.74
CA ARG A 97 3.13 1.48 9.51
C ARG A 97 4.13 0.47 8.93
N SER A 98 5.43 0.74 9.03
CA SER A 98 6.50 -0.18 8.60
C SER A 98 6.63 -1.43 9.50
N GLY A 99 6.20 -1.35 10.76
CA GLY A 99 6.13 -2.47 11.70
C GLY A 99 5.10 -3.55 11.33
N SER A 100 4.30 -3.34 10.29
CA SER A 100 3.38 -4.35 9.75
C SER A 100 4.12 -5.63 9.31
N LEU A 101 5.38 -5.56 8.89
CA LEU A 101 6.20 -6.74 8.57
C LEU A 101 6.43 -7.62 9.80
N ILE A 102 6.81 -7.00 10.91
CA ILE A 102 7.06 -7.67 12.19
C ILE A 102 5.75 -8.27 12.69
N ALA A 103 4.66 -7.49 12.69
CA ALA A 103 3.34 -7.96 13.09
C ALA A 103 2.86 -9.16 12.25
N ASN A 104 3.06 -9.12 10.92
CA ASN A 104 2.68 -10.21 10.02
C ASN A 104 3.51 -11.47 10.26
N MET A 105 4.81 -11.32 10.53
CA MET A 105 5.67 -12.45 10.90
C MET A 105 5.24 -13.07 12.23
N ILE A 106 5.05 -12.27 13.28
CA ILE A 106 4.62 -12.75 14.61
C ILE A 106 3.28 -13.48 14.51
N LEU A 107 2.26 -12.85 13.90
CA LEU A 107 0.96 -13.48 13.74
C LEU A 107 1.02 -14.70 12.80
N GLY A 108 1.92 -14.72 11.82
CA GLY A 108 2.17 -15.88 10.97
C GLY A 108 2.73 -17.08 11.77
N ILE A 109 3.59 -16.83 12.75
CA ILE A 109 4.08 -17.87 13.68
C ILE A 109 2.95 -18.34 14.60
N ILE A 110 2.16 -17.41 15.15
CA ILE A 110 1.13 -17.75 16.14
C ILE A 110 -0.06 -18.47 15.51
N ILE A 111 -0.61 -17.90 14.42
CA ILE A 111 -1.86 -18.33 13.78
C ILE A 111 -1.62 -19.42 12.75
N LEU A 112 -0.67 -19.21 11.81
CA LEU A 112 -0.38 -20.17 10.74
C LEU A 112 0.64 -21.24 11.15
N LYS A 113 1.20 -21.16 12.37
CA LYS A 113 2.27 -22.05 12.87
C LYS A 113 3.47 -22.13 11.91
N LYS A 114 3.73 -21.06 11.16
CA LYS A 114 4.84 -21.00 10.22
C LYS A 114 6.18 -20.91 10.95
N ARG A 115 7.19 -21.56 10.38
CA ARG A 115 8.59 -21.36 10.74
C ARG A 115 9.26 -20.56 9.64
N TYR A 116 10.00 -19.54 10.02
CA TYR A 116 10.75 -18.67 9.10
C TYR A 116 12.25 -18.94 9.25
N SER A 117 12.99 -18.82 8.15
CA SER A 117 14.46 -18.88 8.16
C SER A 117 15.04 -17.67 8.88
N ILE A 118 16.24 -17.83 9.48
CA ILE A 118 16.99 -16.75 10.15
C ILE A 118 17.16 -15.55 9.21
N PHE A 119 17.41 -15.79 7.91
CA PHE A 119 17.52 -14.74 6.91
C PHE A 119 16.28 -13.85 6.80
N LYS A 120 15.08 -14.39 7.02
CA LYS A 120 13.83 -13.61 7.01
C LYS A 120 13.70 -12.72 8.24
N TYR A 121 14.18 -13.17 9.41
CA TYR A 121 14.22 -12.33 10.61
C TYR A 121 15.21 -11.17 10.44
N THR A 122 16.44 -11.47 10.03
CA THR A 122 17.46 -10.45 9.78
C THR A 122 17.03 -9.48 8.68
N SER A 123 16.38 -9.97 7.62
CA SER A 123 15.81 -9.14 6.56
C SER A 123 14.79 -8.14 7.10
N ILE A 124 13.79 -8.62 7.85
CA ILE A 124 12.73 -7.74 8.39
C ILE A 124 13.32 -6.73 9.37
N ALA A 125 14.30 -7.13 10.18
CA ALA A 125 15.01 -6.21 11.06
C ALA A 125 15.72 -5.10 10.26
N LEU A 126 16.51 -5.46 9.24
CA LEU A 126 17.20 -4.50 8.36
C LEU A 126 16.23 -3.56 7.66
N VAL A 127 15.14 -4.08 7.09
CA VAL A 127 14.10 -3.26 6.43
C VAL A 127 13.44 -2.31 7.42
N SER A 128 13.11 -2.79 8.63
CA SER A 128 12.46 -1.97 9.66
C SER A 128 13.38 -0.84 10.15
N VAL A 129 14.66 -1.15 10.42
CA VAL A 129 15.67 -0.16 10.83
C VAL A 129 15.93 0.86 9.71
N GLY A 130 16.05 0.40 8.46
CA GLY A 130 16.27 1.28 7.32
C GLY A 130 15.12 2.28 7.10
N ILE A 131 13.86 1.80 7.15
CA ILE A 131 12.68 2.67 7.06
C ILE A 131 12.63 3.64 8.25
N PHE A 132 12.95 3.19 9.45
CA PHE A 132 13.01 4.05 10.64
C PHE A 132 14.00 5.19 10.47
N ILE A 133 15.25 4.91 10.06
CA ILE A 133 16.29 5.92 9.84
C ILE A 133 15.85 6.94 8.80
N CYS A 134 15.40 6.49 7.62
CA CYS A 134 14.94 7.40 6.56
C CYS A 134 13.79 8.29 7.06
N THR A 135 12.78 7.68 7.67
CA THR A 135 11.58 8.38 8.14
C THR A 135 11.91 9.41 9.22
N PHE A 136 12.74 9.05 10.20
CA PHE A 136 13.15 9.94 11.28
C PHE A 136 14.00 11.11 10.80
N MET A 137 14.85 10.89 9.81
CA MET A 137 15.68 11.97 9.26
C MET A 137 14.88 12.92 8.39
N SER A 138 13.95 12.40 7.58
CA SER A 138 12.98 13.22 6.84
C SER A 138 12.10 14.04 7.81
N ALA A 139 11.70 13.46 8.96
CA ALA A 139 10.95 14.17 10.00
C ALA A 139 11.68 15.42 10.50
N LYS A 140 12.94 15.25 10.89
CA LYS A 140 13.74 16.32 11.49
C LYS A 140 13.92 17.51 10.56
N GLN A 141 14.08 17.26 9.26
CA GLN A 141 14.21 18.32 8.25
C GLN A 141 12.95 19.19 8.14
N VAL A 142 11.77 18.60 8.34
CA VAL A 142 10.50 19.34 8.34
C VAL A 142 10.35 20.15 9.63
N THR A 143 10.67 19.56 10.79
CA THR A 143 10.52 20.23 12.10
C THR A 143 11.53 21.37 12.32
N SER A 144 12.72 21.33 11.70
CA SER A 144 13.70 22.44 11.81
C SER A 144 13.22 23.78 11.24
N HIS A 145 12.08 23.82 10.54
CA HIS A 145 11.48 25.03 9.96
C HIS A 145 10.21 25.53 10.69
N GLN A 146 9.70 24.83 11.70
CA GLN A 146 8.54 25.26 12.48
C GLN A 146 8.76 24.99 13.97
N SER A 147 9.40 25.96 14.63
CA SER A 147 9.51 26.01 16.08
C SER A 147 8.45 26.96 16.64
N SER A 148 7.28 26.42 16.99
CA SER A 148 6.45 27.00 18.05
C SER A 148 5.39 25.99 18.44
N VAL A 149 5.17 25.84 19.74
CA VAL A 149 3.88 25.72 20.46
C VAL A 149 4.20 25.01 21.79
N SER A 150 4.27 25.79 22.87
CA SER A 150 3.20 26.03 23.87
C SER A 150 3.00 24.84 24.79
N GLU A 151 3.39 25.03 26.05
CA GLU A 151 3.04 24.15 27.15
C GLU A 151 1.53 24.21 27.41
N ASN A 152 0.85 23.07 27.32
CA ASN A 152 -0.36 22.87 28.10
C ASN A 152 -0.45 21.41 28.60
N ASP A 153 -0.79 21.31 29.87
CA ASP A 153 -1.03 20.15 30.75
C ASP A 153 -0.40 18.79 30.35
N GLY A 154 0.81 18.54 30.87
CA GLY A 154 1.68 17.41 30.48
C GLY A 154 1.07 16.02 30.67
N PHE A 155 0.16 15.83 31.63
CA PHE A 155 -0.50 14.54 31.84
C PHE A 155 -1.53 14.24 30.75
N GLN A 156 -2.36 15.22 30.39
CA GLN A 156 -3.35 15.05 29.32
C GLN A 156 -2.66 14.83 27.98
N ALA A 157 -1.61 15.60 27.66
CA ALA A 157 -0.82 15.42 26.45
C ALA A 157 -0.20 14.01 26.37
N PHE A 158 0.34 13.51 27.49
CA PHE A 158 0.90 12.15 27.56
C PHE A 158 -0.16 11.06 27.37
N ALA A 159 -1.36 11.22 27.96
CA ALA A 159 -2.46 10.28 27.81
C ALA A 159 -2.97 10.19 26.35
N TRP A 160 -3.14 11.33 25.67
CA TRP A 160 -3.51 11.37 24.25
C TRP A 160 -2.45 10.73 23.35
N TRP A 161 -1.17 10.99 23.65
CA TRP A 161 -0.06 10.36 22.94
C TRP A 161 -0.04 8.84 23.12
N LEU A 162 -0.20 8.34 24.35
CA LEU A 162 -0.25 6.90 24.65
C LEU A 162 -1.44 6.21 23.96
N LEU A 163 -2.61 6.86 23.96
CA LEU A 163 -3.78 6.38 23.20
C LEU A 163 -3.48 6.28 21.71
N GLY A 164 -2.75 7.26 21.15
CA GLY A 164 -2.29 7.25 19.77
C GLY A 164 -1.39 6.06 19.44
N ILE A 165 -0.42 5.76 20.31
CA ILE A 165 0.45 4.59 20.17
C ILE A 165 -0.36 3.29 20.24
N GLY A 166 -1.32 3.21 21.16
CA GLY A 166 -2.24 2.08 21.27
C GLY A 166 -3.07 1.87 20.01
N ALA A 167 -3.64 2.95 19.46
CA ALA A 167 -4.42 2.93 18.22
C ALA A 167 -3.58 2.45 17.01
N LEU A 168 -2.36 2.96 16.84
CA LEU A 168 -1.46 2.52 15.77
C LEU A 168 -1.08 1.04 15.92
N THR A 169 -0.76 0.60 17.14
CA THR A 169 -0.42 -0.80 17.41
C THR A 169 -1.59 -1.72 17.07
N PHE A 170 -2.81 -1.35 17.46
CA PHE A 170 -4.01 -2.09 17.09
C PHE A 170 -4.22 -2.15 15.57
N ALA A 171 -4.10 -1.01 14.88
CA ALA A 171 -4.25 -0.94 13.42
C ALA A 171 -3.21 -1.82 12.69
N LEU A 172 -1.97 -1.91 13.20
CA LEU A 172 -0.94 -2.79 12.66
C LEU A 172 -1.27 -4.26 12.81
N LEU A 173 -1.70 -4.68 14.00
CA LEU A 173 -2.08 -6.07 14.27
C LEU A 173 -3.30 -6.46 13.43
N MET A 174 -4.29 -5.57 13.29
CA MET A 174 -5.46 -5.81 12.44
C MET A 174 -5.09 -5.87 10.95
N SER A 175 -4.18 -5.02 10.47
CA SER A 175 -3.68 -5.07 9.10
C SER A 175 -2.93 -6.39 8.81
N ALA A 176 -2.07 -6.82 9.73
CA ALA A 176 -1.39 -8.11 9.64
C ALA A 176 -2.38 -9.29 9.67
N ARG A 177 -3.38 -9.23 10.56
CA ARG A 177 -4.45 -10.24 10.66
C ARG A 177 -5.27 -10.34 9.38
N MET A 178 -5.59 -9.21 8.75
CA MET A 178 -6.28 -9.14 7.45
C MET A 178 -5.46 -9.81 6.35
N GLY A 179 -4.16 -9.53 6.27
CA GLY A 179 -3.28 -10.18 5.29
C GLY A 179 -3.19 -11.70 5.48
N ILE A 180 -3.11 -12.17 6.73
CA ILE A 180 -3.13 -13.62 7.05
C ILE A 180 -4.49 -14.24 6.71
N PHE A 181 -5.59 -13.52 7.00
CA PHE A 181 -6.93 -13.97 6.64
C PHE A 181 -7.08 -14.17 5.13
N GLN A 182 -6.59 -13.23 4.33
CA GLN A 182 -6.55 -13.35 2.87
C GLN A 182 -5.74 -14.58 2.43
N GLU A 183 -4.56 -14.78 3.00
CA GLU A 183 -3.73 -15.96 2.68
C GLU A 183 -4.45 -17.28 3.00
N THR A 184 -5.08 -17.40 4.17
CA THR A 184 -5.84 -18.59 4.56
C THR A 184 -7.05 -18.80 3.65
N LEU A 185 -7.77 -17.73 3.31
CA LEU A 185 -8.96 -17.82 2.48
C LEU A 185 -8.64 -18.30 1.07
N TYR A 186 -7.58 -17.79 0.44
CA TYR A 186 -7.17 -18.22 -0.89
C TYR A 186 -6.56 -19.62 -0.91
N LYS A 187 -6.00 -20.08 0.22
CA LYS A 187 -5.64 -21.50 0.38
C LYS A 187 -6.86 -22.42 0.45
N GLN A 188 -7.94 -21.96 1.07
CA GLN A 188 -9.15 -22.75 1.25
C GLN A 188 -10.03 -22.78 0.00
N PHE A 189 -10.26 -21.64 -0.63
CA PHE A 189 -11.22 -21.51 -1.74
C PHE A 189 -10.54 -21.40 -3.11
N GLY A 190 -9.22 -21.32 -3.17
CA GLY A 190 -8.48 -21.14 -4.42
C GLY A 190 -8.21 -19.67 -4.77
N LYS A 191 -7.55 -19.49 -5.91
CA LYS A 191 -7.00 -18.19 -6.35
C LYS A 191 -8.00 -17.42 -7.19
N HIS A 192 -8.81 -16.60 -6.53
CA HIS A 192 -9.84 -15.77 -7.18
C HIS A 192 -9.51 -14.27 -7.05
N SER A 193 -8.38 -13.84 -7.64
CA SER A 193 -7.86 -12.46 -7.47
C SER A 193 -8.76 -11.39 -8.06
N LYS A 194 -9.36 -11.63 -9.24
CA LYS A 194 -10.31 -10.69 -9.87
C LYS A 194 -11.63 -10.60 -9.11
N GLU A 195 -12.20 -11.73 -8.71
CA GLU A 195 -13.42 -11.78 -7.89
C GLU A 195 -13.19 -11.04 -6.56
N ALA A 196 -12.07 -11.31 -5.90
CA ALA A 196 -11.71 -10.61 -4.68
C ALA A 196 -11.50 -9.12 -4.89
N LEU A 197 -10.87 -8.72 -6.00
CA LEU A 197 -10.72 -7.31 -6.37
C LEU A 197 -12.10 -6.65 -6.52
N PHE A 198 -13.03 -7.28 -7.23
CA PHE A 198 -14.39 -6.79 -7.40
C PHE A 198 -15.11 -6.61 -6.06
N TYR A 199 -15.26 -7.66 -5.26
CA TYR A 199 -16.06 -7.58 -4.01
C TYR A 199 -15.45 -6.65 -2.97
N ASN A 200 -14.12 -6.56 -2.86
CA ASN A 200 -13.48 -5.63 -1.92
C ASN A 200 -13.66 -4.16 -2.30
N HIS A 201 -14.04 -3.84 -3.54
CA HIS A 201 -14.31 -2.47 -3.98
C HIS A 201 -15.80 -2.19 -4.19
N ALA A 202 -16.60 -3.20 -4.54
CA ALA A 202 -18.04 -3.06 -4.70
C ALA A 202 -18.77 -2.95 -3.34
N LEU A 203 -18.41 -3.79 -2.36
CA LEU A 203 -19.09 -3.80 -1.06
C LEU A 203 -18.96 -2.50 -0.25
N PRO A 204 -17.82 -1.77 -0.28
CA PRO A 204 -17.71 -0.48 0.39
C PRO A 204 -18.42 0.68 -0.31
N LEU A 205 -18.80 0.56 -1.59
CA LEU A 205 -19.37 1.67 -2.37
C LEU A 205 -20.57 2.37 -1.71
N PRO A 206 -21.55 1.66 -1.11
CA PRO A 206 -22.66 2.32 -0.41
C PRO A 206 -22.20 3.25 0.71
N GLY A 207 -21.04 3.02 1.32
CA GLY A 207 -20.48 3.90 2.35
C GLY A 207 -20.11 5.30 1.82
N PHE A 208 -19.88 5.46 0.52
CA PHE A 208 -19.60 6.78 -0.07
C PHE A 208 -20.82 7.70 -0.11
N ILE A 209 -22.04 7.20 0.17
CA ILE A 209 -23.23 8.03 0.34
C ILE A 209 -23.02 9.08 1.44
N PHE A 210 -22.33 8.71 2.53
CA PHE A 210 -21.99 9.64 3.61
C PHE A 210 -20.99 10.74 3.19
N LEU A 211 -20.31 10.56 2.05
CA LEU A 211 -19.33 11.49 1.48
C LEU A 211 -19.85 12.16 0.21
N ALA A 212 -21.12 11.93 -0.17
CA ALA A 212 -21.65 12.33 -1.47
C ALA A 212 -21.63 13.86 -1.69
N SER A 213 -21.88 14.65 -0.65
CA SER A 213 -21.81 16.13 -0.73
C SER A 213 -20.40 16.59 -1.12
N ASP A 214 -19.38 16.13 -0.39
CA ASP A 214 -17.98 16.50 -0.65
C ASP A 214 -17.50 16.02 -2.03
N ILE A 215 -17.94 14.82 -2.45
CA ILE A 215 -17.66 14.30 -3.79
C ILE A 215 -18.27 15.19 -4.87
N TYR A 216 -19.54 15.60 -4.68
CA TYR A 216 -20.24 16.47 -5.62
C TYR A 216 -19.58 17.85 -5.72
N ASP A 217 -19.23 18.45 -4.59
CA ASP A 217 -18.57 19.75 -4.54
C ASP A 217 -17.24 19.74 -5.32
N HIS A 218 -16.44 18.69 -5.14
CA HIS A 218 -15.21 18.53 -5.91
C HIS A 218 -15.45 18.23 -7.39
N ALA A 219 -16.52 17.51 -7.75
CA ALA A 219 -16.89 17.30 -9.16
C ALA A 219 -17.24 18.63 -9.85
N VAL A 220 -17.96 19.51 -9.16
CA VAL A 220 -18.27 20.87 -9.66
C VAL A 220 -17.00 21.70 -9.82
N LEU A 221 -16.04 21.59 -8.89
CA LEU A 221 -14.73 22.26 -9.02
C LEU A 221 -13.94 21.72 -10.22
N PHE A 222 -13.96 20.40 -10.46
CA PHE A 222 -13.24 19.78 -11.57
C PHE A 222 -13.81 20.24 -12.92
N ASN A 223 -15.13 20.42 -13.03
CA ASN A 223 -15.80 20.96 -14.22
C ASN A 223 -15.36 22.38 -14.56
N LYS A 224 -14.96 23.18 -13.57
CA LYS A 224 -14.49 24.56 -13.77
C LYS A 224 -13.01 24.65 -14.15
N SER A 225 -12.30 23.53 -14.18
CA SER A 225 -10.88 23.53 -14.52
C SER A 225 -10.62 23.81 -16.01
N GLU A 226 -9.41 24.30 -16.30
CA GLU A 226 -9.01 24.65 -17.67
C GLU A 226 -9.16 23.47 -18.63
N SER A 227 -9.60 23.77 -19.84
CA SER A 227 -9.74 22.78 -20.90
C SER A 227 -8.37 22.28 -21.34
N TYR A 228 -8.21 20.96 -21.37
CA TYR A 228 -7.02 20.27 -21.83
C TYR A 228 -7.35 19.43 -23.06
N GLN A 229 -6.59 19.62 -24.14
CA GLN A 229 -6.67 18.78 -25.32
C GLN A 229 -5.81 17.56 -25.10
N ILE A 230 -6.42 16.37 -25.11
CA ILE A 230 -5.67 15.12 -24.99
C ILE A 230 -4.77 14.97 -26.22
N PRO A 231 -3.43 14.90 -26.06
CA PRO A 231 -2.54 14.62 -27.17
C PRO A 231 -2.93 13.30 -27.83
N VAL A 232 -2.85 13.21 -29.17
CA VAL A 232 -3.19 12.03 -29.98
C VAL A 232 -4.69 11.78 -30.22
N VAL A 233 -5.57 12.08 -29.25
CA VAL A 233 -7.02 11.77 -29.37
C VAL A 233 -7.85 12.98 -29.83
N GLY A 234 -7.35 14.20 -29.64
CA GLY A 234 -8.04 15.43 -30.08
C GLY A 234 -9.32 15.76 -29.31
N VAL A 235 -9.60 15.02 -28.22
CA VAL A 235 -10.74 15.26 -27.34
C VAL A 235 -10.36 16.26 -26.27
N THR A 236 -11.23 17.27 -26.09
CA THR A 236 -11.08 18.30 -25.07
C THR A 236 -11.83 17.91 -23.81
N MET A 237 -11.17 17.96 -22.66
CA MET A 237 -11.83 17.80 -21.36
C MET A 237 -11.13 18.66 -20.29
N PRO A 238 -11.81 19.02 -19.19
CA PRO A 238 -11.16 19.74 -18.11
C PRO A 238 -9.99 18.94 -17.54
N ILE A 239 -8.85 19.61 -17.32
CA ILE A 239 -7.58 18.96 -16.96
C ILE A 239 -7.67 18.08 -15.69
N MET A 240 -8.54 18.47 -14.76
CA MET A 240 -8.75 17.71 -13.52
C MET A 240 -9.38 16.34 -13.77
N TRP A 241 -10.30 16.24 -14.74
CA TRP A 241 -10.88 14.96 -15.15
C TRP A 241 -9.87 14.08 -15.86
N PHE A 242 -8.96 14.67 -16.64
CA PHE A 242 -7.85 13.92 -17.25
C PHE A 242 -6.92 13.32 -16.18
N TYR A 243 -6.52 14.12 -15.17
CA TYR A 243 -5.71 13.62 -14.06
C TYR A 243 -6.43 12.54 -13.25
N LEU A 244 -7.73 12.71 -12.98
CA LEU A 244 -8.54 11.70 -12.31
C LEU A 244 -8.59 10.39 -13.13
N LEU A 245 -8.80 10.48 -14.44
CA LEU A 245 -8.82 9.32 -15.33
C LEU A 245 -7.49 8.56 -15.30
N MET A 246 -6.37 9.26 -15.46
CA MET A 246 -5.05 8.66 -15.39
C MET A 246 -4.76 8.05 -14.01
N ASN A 247 -5.20 8.72 -12.94
CA ASN A 247 -5.11 8.20 -11.59
C ASN A 247 -5.90 6.88 -11.43
N VAL A 248 -7.14 6.82 -11.92
CA VAL A 248 -7.99 5.62 -11.87
C VAL A 248 -7.36 4.46 -12.64
N ILE A 249 -6.86 4.70 -13.86
CA ILE A 249 -6.22 3.66 -14.69
C ILE A 249 -4.97 3.12 -14.00
N THR A 250 -4.08 3.99 -13.54
CA THR A 250 -2.84 3.59 -12.86
C THR A 250 -3.13 2.89 -11.53
N GLN A 251 -4.16 3.34 -10.79
CA GLN A 251 -4.61 2.66 -9.58
C GLN A 251 -5.14 1.25 -9.88
N TYR A 252 -5.94 1.09 -10.94
CA TYR A 252 -6.45 -0.22 -11.36
C TYR A 252 -5.32 -1.20 -11.62
N VAL A 253 -4.29 -0.78 -12.37
CA VAL A 253 -3.09 -1.61 -12.62
C VAL A 253 -2.38 -1.97 -11.31
N CYS A 254 -2.15 -0.98 -10.44
CA CYS A 254 -1.52 -1.14 -9.14
C CYS A 254 -2.26 -2.17 -8.27
N ILE A 255 -3.55 -1.98 -8.03
CA ILE A 255 -4.34 -2.81 -7.10
C ILE A 255 -4.58 -4.21 -7.66
N ARG A 256 -4.73 -4.35 -8.98
CA ARG A 256 -4.80 -5.66 -9.63
C ARG A 256 -3.51 -6.45 -9.42
N GLY A 257 -2.34 -5.79 -9.54
CA GLY A 257 -1.06 -6.37 -9.19
C GLY A 257 -1.00 -6.83 -7.72
N VAL A 258 -1.47 -6.01 -6.78
CA VAL A 258 -1.53 -6.36 -5.35
C VAL A 258 -2.40 -7.58 -5.12
N PHE A 259 -3.62 -7.62 -5.65
CA PHE A 259 -4.54 -8.75 -5.44
C PHE A 259 -4.01 -10.06 -6.05
N ILE A 260 -3.36 -10.00 -7.22
CA ILE A 260 -2.66 -11.16 -7.78
C ILE A 260 -1.55 -11.61 -6.83
N LEU A 261 -0.73 -10.69 -6.35
CA LEU A 261 0.33 -11.01 -5.39
C LEU A 261 -0.23 -11.66 -4.12
N THR A 262 -1.35 -11.19 -3.59
CA THR A 262 -2.01 -11.76 -2.41
C THR A 262 -2.49 -13.20 -2.64
N THR A 263 -2.89 -13.56 -3.85
CA THR A 263 -3.28 -14.94 -4.18
C THR A 263 -2.08 -15.86 -4.48
N GLU A 264 -0.94 -15.31 -4.86
CA GLU A 264 0.24 -16.07 -5.30
C GLU A 264 1.32 -16.19 -4.22
N CYS A 265 1.34 -15.29 -3.24
CA CYS A 265 2.40 -15.19 -2.24
C CYS A 265 1.84 -15.21 -0.82
N ALA A 266 2.72 -15.53 0.14
CA ALA A 266 2.39 -15.42 1.56
C ALA A 266 2.14 -13.96 1.98
N SER A 267 1.31 -13.76 3.00
CA SER A 267 0.95 -12.44 3.53
C SER A 267 2.18 -11.58 3.90
N LEU A 268 3.24 -12.22 4.39
CA LEU A 268 4.51 -11.58 4.70
C LEU A 268 5.20 -11.00 3.46
N THR A 269 5.26 -11.76 2.36
CA THR A 269 5.86 -11.31 1.09
C THR A 269 5.04 -10.17 0.48
N VAL A 270 3.71 -10.27 0.52
CA VAL A 270 2.82 -9.19 0.07
C VAL A 270 3.09 -7.91 0.86
N THR A 271 3.18 -8.04 2.18
CA THR A 271 3.47 -6.91 3.08
C THR A 271 4.83 -6.29 2.78
N LEU A 272 5.85 -7.11 2.46
CA LEU A 272 7.17 -6.63 2.04
C LEU A 272 7.08 -5.83 0.75
N VAL A 273 6.49 -6.39 -0.31
CA VAL A 273 6.39 -5.71 -1.62
C VAL A 273 5.64 -4.38 -1.51
N VAL A 274 4.51 -4.35 -0.78
CA VAL A 274 3.74 -3.11 -0.57
C VAL A 274 4.53 -2.09 0.25
N THR A 275 5.32 -2.55 1.23
CA THR A 275 6.20 -1.67 2.02
C THR A 275 7.31 -1.09 1.15
N LEU A 276 7.94 -1.89 0.30
CA LEU A 276 8.97 -1.44 -0.63
C LEU A 276 8.43 -0.46 -1.66
N ARG A 277 7.24 -0.68 -2.20
CA ARG A 277 6.54 0.28 -3.06
C ARG A 277 6.42 1.65 -2.39
N LYS A 278 5.94 1.69 -1.13
CA LYS A 278 5.81 2.95 -0.36
C LYS A 278 7.16 3.60 -0.12
N PHE A 279 8.17 2.81 0.21
CA PHE A 279 9.54 3.27 0.42
C PHE A 279 10.13 3.89 -0.86
N VAL A 280 10.02 3.21 -2.01
CA VAL A 280 10.47 3.76 -3.30
C VAL A 280 9.72 5.04 -3.67
N SER A 281 8.42 5.11 -3.37
CA SER A 281 7.62 6.33 -3.58
C SER A 281 8.13 7.49 -2.72
N LEU A 282 8.55 7.23 -1.47
CA LEU A 282 9.17 8.22 -0.59
C LEU A 282 10.52 8.71 -1.15
N ILE A 283 11.39 7.80 -1.59
CA ILE A 283 12.66 8.17 -2.21
C ILE A 283 12.45 9.02 -3.46
N PHE A 284 11.53 8.61 -4.34
CA PHE A 284 11.16 9.38 -5.52
C PHE A 284 10.67 10.78 -5.14
N SER A 285 9.79 10.89 -4.14
CA SER A 285 9.29 12.17 -3.64
C SER A 285 10.43 13.08 -3.13
N ILE A 286 11.37 12.55 -2.33
CA ILE A 286 12.53 13.32 -1.83
C ILE A 286 13.37 13.85 -3.01
N LEU A 287 13.68 12.99 -3.98
CA LEU A 287 14.49 13.35 -5.15
C LEU A 287 13.78 14.34 -6.06
N TYR A 288 12.49 14.12 -6.35
CA TYR A 288 11.70 14.97 -7.23
C TYR A 288 11.47 16.36 -6.62
N PHE A 289 11.22 16.45 -5.31
CA PHE A 289 11.07 17.73 -4.60
C PHE A 289 12.39 18.38 -4.18
N GLN A 290 13.53 17.81 -4.58
CA GLN A 290 14.86 18.34 -4.26
C GLN A 290 15.08 18.55 -2.75
N ASN A 291 14.46 17.69 -1.93
CA ASN A 291 14.69 17.72 -0.48
C ASN A 291 16.11 17.19 -0.19
N PRO A 292 16.82 17.76 0.80
CA PRO A 292 18.22 17.40 1.06
C PRO A 292 18.36 15.93 1.45
N PHE A 293 18.90 15.11 0.53
CA PHE A 293 19.13 13.68 0.76
C PHE A 293 20.45 13.47 1.54
N THR A 294 20.34 13.42 2.87
CA THR A 294 21.51 13.28 3.77
C THR A 294 22.14 11.88 3.71
N ALA A 295 23.37 11.75 4.22
CA ALA A 295 24.06 10.46 4.37
C ALA A 295 23.23 9.41 5.14
N TRP A 296 22.38 9.84 6.07
CA TRP A 296 21.47 8.96 6.79
C TRP A 296 20.37 8.36 5.91
N HIS A 297 19.87 9.11 4.92
CA HIS A 297 18.92 8.56 3.96
C HIS A 297 19.58 7.51 3.06
N TRP A 298 20.86 7.71 2.69
CA TRP A 298 21.65 6.70 1.99
C TRP A 298 21.83 5.44 2.83
N LEU A 299 22.21 5.58 4.11
CA LEU A 299 22.33 4.45 5.02
C LEU A 299 21.01 3.67 5.15
N GLY A 300 19.90 4.36 5.41
CA GLY A 300 18.59 3.73 5.53
C GLY A 300 18.16 3.03 4.25
N THR A 301 18.40 3.64 3.08
CA THR A 301 18.13 3.05 1.76
C THR A 301 18.95 1.78 1.53
N SER A 302 20.23 1.80 1.86
CA SER A 302 21.10 0.63 1.76
C SER A 302 20.62 -0.50 2.66
N LEU A 303 20.20 -0.22 3.90
CA LEU A 303 19.66 -1.23 4.80
C LEU A 303 18.36 -1.86 4.28
N VAL A 304 17.43 -1.05 3.75
CA VAL A 304 16.19 -1.57 3.13
C VAL A 304 16.51 -2.45 1.92
N PHE A 305 17.46 -2.03 1.08
CA PHE A 305 17.87 -2.78 -0.11
C PHE A 305 18.53 -4.12 0.27
N ILE A 306 19.51 -4.10 1.17
CA ILE A 306 20.20 -5.31 1.66
C ILE A 306 19.19 -6.25 2.33
N GLY A 307 18.33 -5.72 3.20
CA GLY A 307 17.28 -6.51 3.85
C GLY A 307 16.33 -7.16 2.84
N THR A 308 15.98 -6.45 1.77
CA THR A 308 15.15 -6.99 0.68
C THR A 308 15.84 -8.13 -0.06
N LEU A 309 17.11 -7.95 -0.45
CA LEU A 309 17.89 -8.98 -1.13
C LEU A 309 18.00 -10.25 -0.26
N LEU A 310 18.23 -10.06 1.04
CA LEU A 310 18.29 -11.14 2.02
C LEU A 310 16.95 -11.89 2.13
N TYR A 311 15.83 -11.16 2.04
CA TYR A 311 14.50 -11.78 2.04
C TYR A 311 14.28 -12.69 0.83
N THR A 312 14.69 -12.22 -0.35
CA THR A 312 14.49 -12.90 -1.62
C THR A 312 15.43 -14.08 -1.82
N GLU A 313 16.33 -14.36 -0.85
CA GLU A 313 17.29 -15.46 -0.89
C GLU A 313 18.13 -15.48 -2.19
N VAL A 314 18.29 -14.32 -2.84
CA VAL A 314 19.03 -14.16 -4.12
C VAL A 314 20.45 -14.69 -3.98
N TRP A 315 21.04 -14.54 -2.80
CA TRP A 315 22.39 -15.03 -2.50
C TRP A 315 22.49 -16.57 -2.53
N ASN A 316 21.44 -17.30 -2.15
CA ASN A 316 21.41 -18.76 -2.23
C ASN A 316 21.31 -19.24 -3.68
N SER A 317 20.63 -18.46 -4.53
CA SER A 317 20.52 -18.77 -5.97
C SER A 317 21.83 -18.50 -6.72
N LEU A 318 22.58 -17.47 -6.33
CA LEU A 318 23.91 -17.18 -6.88
C LEU A 318 24.95 -18.24 -6.45
N GLY A 319 24.95 -18.67 -5.18
CA GLY A 319 25.83 -19.75 -4.71
C GLY A 319 25.46 -21.14 -5.26
N ALA A 320 24.19 -21.38 -5.59
CA ALA A 320 23.76 -22.62 -6.26
C ALA A 320 24.17 -22.68 -7.74
N ALA A 321 24.27 -21.53 -8.43
CA ALA A 321 24.74 -21.45 -9.81
C ALA A 321 26.25 -21.71 -9.93
N GLU A 322 27.02 -21.37 -8.91
CA GLU A 322 28.48 -21.53 -8.87
C GLU A 322 28.91 -22.97 -8.50
N SER A 323 27.99 -23.80 -8.01
CA SER A 323 28.27 -25.14 -7.46
C SER A 323 27.84 -26.32 -8.35
N GLN A 324 27.52 -26.12 -9.64
CA GLN A 324 27.39 -27.23 -10.60
C GLN A 324 28.75 -27.55 -11.26
N PRO A 325 29.42 -28.68 -10.93
CA PRO A 325 30.51 -29.18 -11.75
C PRO A 325 29.90 -29.80 -13.01
N GLN A 326 30.40 -29.42 -14.20
CA GLN A 326 30.16 -30.12 -15.45
C GLN A 326 30.47 -31.61 -15.26
N LYS A 327 29.45 -32.47 -15.11
CA LYS A 327 29.64 -33.92 -15.26
C LYS A 327 29.86 -34.20 -16.73
N GLY A 328 31.13 -34.41 -17.07
CA GLY A 328 31.59 -34.81 -18.40
C GLY A 328 30.85 -36.05 -18.90
N HIS A 329 30.38 -35.94 -20.14
CA HIS A 329 29.89 -37.05 -20.93
C HIS A 329 31.09 -37.99 -21.21
N LYS A 330 31.10 -39.18 -20.60
CA LYS A 330 31.90 -40.31 -21.08
C LYS A 330 30.93 -41.26 -21.77
N GLU A 331 30.90 -41.19 -23.09
CA GLU A 331 30.34 -42.24 -23.94
C GLU A 331 31.35 -43.39 -24.01
N ASN A 332 30.86 -44.61 -23.78
CA ASN A 332 31.48 -45.86 -24.21
C ASN A 332 30.54 -46.50 -25.23
#